data_AF-A0A537YLM8-F1
#
_entry.id   AF-A0A537YLM8-F1
#
_cell.length_a   1.000
_cell.length_b   1.000
_cell.length_c   1.000
_cell.angle_alpha   90.00
_cell.angle_beta   90.00
_cell.angle_gamma   90.00
#
_symmetry.space_group_name_H-M   'P 1'
#
loop_
_entity.id
_entity.type
_entity.pdbx_description
1 polymer ?
#
loop_
_entity_poly.entity_id
_entity_poly.type
_entity_poly.pdbx_seq_one_letter_code
_entity_poly.pdbx_strand_id
1 'polypeptide(L)'
;MLARVALDSSSLALLEPEDPAAQEARHKELLMMLLAHGSLLFAHDQDRQEFLREIEQLPEAIRILWTTALERLPWTVASRRIEYSLAAVIDGQHDLATSWNGDINVALAERLRAKGLGLPSHCAAILDSSGIELVRMEGIHASQRFTRLLELAQQAIRKGEDREAVWRERLGPVAQQSRSATIVDRYVMHRHRARSQGGEESGLAWLLSRLGESGVRHVHLFCRSNRKAEAFRELFGLRGVLAHTPASLSVTFVPDRVFQSASHSRHIRFDYWVFSLDKGIDLFADQLMGQESPSQFGDIQAARSRERDLEHQAPPENVRLRVWPA
;
A
#
# COMPACT_ATOMS: atom_id res chain seq x y z
N MET A 1 -1.44 1.68 -5.19
CA MET A 1 -0.97 3.03 -5.54
C MET A 1 0.25 3.37 -4.71
N LEU A 2 1.38 2.76 -5.04
CA LEU A 2 2.67 3.14 -4.48
C LEU A 2 3.63 3.33 -5.64
N ALA A 3 4.42 4.40 -5.60
CA ALA A 3 5.62 4.55 -6.38
C ALA A 3 6.76 3.85 -5.64
N ARG A 4 7.52 3.01 -6.35
CA ARG A 4 8.84 2.57 -5.87
C ARG A 4 9.82 3.73 -6.07
N VAL A 5 10.45 4.16 -5.00
CA VAL A 5 11.26 5.38 -4.95
C VAL A 5 12.70 5.01 -4.59
N ALA A 6 13.64 5.35 -5.47
CA ALA A 6 15.04 5.43 -5.06
C ALA A 6 15.31 6.83 -4.52
N LEU A 7 16.04 6.90 -3.42
CA LEU A 7 16.36 8.15 -2.75
C LEU A 7 17.85 8.15 -2.40
N ASP A 8 18.52 9.24 -2.72
CA ASP A 8 19.92 9.43 -2.41
C ASP A 8 20.09 9.89 -0.95
N SER A 9 20.77 9.08 -0.13
CA SER A 9 20.89 9.33 1.30
C SER A 9 21.59 10.65 1.62
N SER A 10 22.65 10.97 0.86
CA SER A 10 23.39 12.23 1.02
C SER A 10 22.56 13.46 0.68
N SER A 11 21.45 13.31 -0.06
CA SER A 11 20.53 14.41 -0.36
C SER A 11 19.70 14.85 0.86
N LEU A 12 19.60 14.06 1.93
CA LEU A 12 18.81 14.40 3.11
C LEU A 12 19.39 15.62 3.85
N ALA A 13 20.70 15.63 4.09
CA ALA A 13 21.38 16.71 4.78
C ALA A 13 21.45 17.99 3.91
N LEU A 14 21.43 17.84 2.59
CA LEU A 14 21.59 18.96 1.66
C LEU A 14 20.30 19.77 1.43
N LEU A 15 19.18 19.35 2.01
CA LEU A 15 17.90 20.09 1.97
C LEU A 15 17.91 21.37 2.82
N GLU A 16 19.07 21.96 3.12
CA GLU A 16 19.28 23.11 4.00
C GLU A 16 18.88 24.45 3.34
N PRO A 17 17.76 25.08 3.73
CA PRO A 17 17.60 26.53 3.66
C PRO A 17 18.38 27.22 4.79
N GLU A 18 18.47 28.54 4.73
CA GLU A 18 19.03 29.36 5.82
C GLU A 18 18.19 29.33 7.12
N ASP A 19 16.93 28.87 7.06
CA ASP A 19 15.98 28.83 8.19
C ASP A 19 15.60 27.37 8.59
N PRO A 20 15.91 26.93 9.83
CA PRO A 20 15.54 25.61 10.34
C PRO A 20 14.05 25.26 10.19
N ALA A 21 13.14 26.22 10.33
CA ALA A 21 11.71 25.95 10.22
C ALA A 21 11.31 25.61 8.78
N ALA A 22 11.88 26.30 7.80
CA ALA A 22 11.69 25.99 6.39
C ALA A 22 12.29 24.62 6.03
N GLN A 23 13.39 24.20 6.68
CA GLN A 23 13.98 22.88 6.48
C GLN A 23 13.03 21.78 6.96
N GLU A 24 12.54 21.91 8.19
CA GLU A 24 11.60 20.96 8.78
C GLU A 24 10.33 20.83 7.92
N ALA A 25 9.79 21.94 7.43
CA ALA A 25 8.61 21.96 6.57
C ALA A 25 8.82 21.14 5.28
N ARG A 26 9.97 21.28 4.61
CA ARG A 26 10.29 20.52 3.39
C ARG A 26 10.39 19.03 3.63
N HIS A 27 11.06 18.61 4.71
CA HIS A 27 11.12 17.19 5.08
C HIS A 27 9.74 16.65 5.40
N LYS A 28 8.91 17.43 6.09
CA LYS A 28 7.53 17.04 6.40
C LYS A 28 6.69 16.86 5.13
N GLU A 29 6.78 17.75 4.16
CA GLU A 29 6.09 17.64 2.87
C GLU A 29 6.54 16.40 2.08
N LEU A 30 7.85 16.18 1.99
CA LEU A 30 8.44 14.97 1.37
C LEU A 30 7.91 13.70 2.04
N LEU A 31 7.99 13.62 3.36
CA LEU A 31 7.54 12.47 4.14
C LEU A 31 6.04 12.24 4.02
N MET A 32 5.23 13.30 3.99
CA MET A 32 3.79 13.17 3.77
C MET A 32 3.48 12.49 2.43
N MET A 33 4.16 12.90 1.36
CA MET A 33 3.97 12.28 0.05
C MET A 33 4.44 10.82 0.01
N LEU A 34 5.62 10.55 0.60
CA LEU A 34 6.17 9.20 0.68
C LEU A 34 5.30 8.27 1.52
N LEU A 35 4.79 8.71 2.67
CA LEU A 35 3.91 7.90 3.51
C LEU A 35 2.57 7.59 2.83
N ALA A 36 2.05 8.54 2.04
CA ALA A 36 0.80 8.34 1.31
C ALA A 36 0.95 7.40 0.11
N HIS A 37 2.03 7.57 -0.67
CA HIS A 37 2.12 7.01 -2.03
C HIS A 37 3.50 6.46 -2.40
N GLY A 38 4.45 6.38 -1.47
CA GLY A 38 5.82 5.94 -1.72
C GLY A 38 6.17 4.62 -1.05
N SER A 39 7.16 3.95 -1.64
CA SER A 39 7.90 2.87 -1.01
C SER A 39 9.38 3.00 -1.37
N LEU A 40 10.26 3.04 -0.37
CA LEU A 40 11.69 3.19 -0.62
C LEU A 40 12.29 1.89 -1.13
N LEU A 41 13.13 1.98 -2.15
CA LEU A 41 13.90 0.87 -2.69
C LEU A 41 15.39 1.20 -2.61
N PHE A 42 16.13 0.34 -1.92
CA PHE A 42 17.59 0.39 -1.85
C PHE A 42 18.18 -0.65 -2.79
N ALA A 43 19.30 -0.32 -3.45
CA ALA A 43 20.01 -1.31 -4.27
C ALA A 43 20.63 -2.38 -3.38
N HIS A 44 21.21 -1.96 -2.25
CA HIS A 44 21.91 -2.83 -1.32
C HIS A 44 21.52 -2.57 0.15
N ASP A 45 21.81 -3.55 1.01
CA ASP A 45 21.68 -3.39 2.46
C ASP A 45 22.60 -2.27 2.99
N GLN A 46 23.77 -2.11 2.37
CA GLN A 46 24.71 -1.04 2.68
C GLN A 46 24.10 0.34 2.44
N ASP A 47 23.41 0.57 1.33
CA ASP A 47 22.74 1.85 1.04
C ASP A 47 21.67 2.16 2.09
N ARG A 48 20.92 1.13 2.53
CA ARG A 48 19.94 1.27 3.61
C ARG A 48 20.61 1.68 4.92
N GLN A 49 21.74 1.05 5.27
CA GLN A 49 22.48 1.39 6.48
C GLN A 49 23.07 2.79 6.43
N GLU A 50 23.55 3.21 5.26
CA GLU A 50 24.04 4.57 5.02
C GLU A 50 22.92 5.59 5.15
N PHE A 51 21.76 5.34 4.52
CA PHE A 51 20.56 6.16 4.68
C PHE A 51 20.12 6.32 6.14
N LEU A 52 20.17 5.24 6.94
CA LEU A 52 19.90 5.32 8.38
C LEU A 52 20.93 6.17 9.13
N ARG A 53 22.23 6.01 8.80
CA ARG A 53 23.29 6.82 9.39
C ARG A 53 23.15 8.31 9.06
N GLU A 54 22.75 8.64 7.84
CA GLU A 54 22.46 10.02 7.44
C GLU A 54 21.32 10.61 8.26
N ILE A 55 20.23 9.85 8.49
CA ILE A 55 19.13 10.28 9.34
C ILE A 55 19.57 10.58 10.78
N GLU A 56 20.48 9.78 11.35
CA GLU A 56 21.00 9.98 12.70
C GLU A 56 21.75 11.31 12.86
N GLN A 57 22.37 11.80 11.79
CA GLN A 57 23.12 13.05 11.72
C GLN A 57 22.25 14.29 11.48
N LEU A 58 20.98 14.11 11.11
CA LEU A 58 20.05 15.22 10.89
C LEU A 58 19.76 15.98 12.21
N PRO A 59 19.37 17.27 12.11
CA PRO A 59 18.87 18.02 13.25
C PRO A 59 17.76 17.28 14.00
N GLU A 60 17.70 17.43 15.32
CA GLU A 60 16.85 16.62 16.21
C GLU A 60 15.38 16.55 15.75
N ALA A 61 14.77 17.69 15.42
CA ALA A 61 13.39 17.75 14.95
C ALA A 61 13.18 16.93 13.67
N ILE A 62 14.07 17.06 12.69
CA ILE A 62 14.01 16.36 11.40
C ILE A 62 14.29 14.86 11.59
N ARG A 63 15.26 14.50 12.42
CA ARG A 63 15.56 13.11 12.76
C ARG A 63 14.34 12.42 13.38
N ILE A 64 13.63 13.08 14.31
CA ILE A 64 12.40 12.54 14.91
C ILE A 64 11.32 12.31 13.83
N LEU A 65 11.17 13.23 12.87
CA LEU A 65 10.22 13.08 11.77
C LEU A 65 10.53 11.84 10.93
N TRP A 66 11.78 11.66 10.49
CA TRP A 66 12.19 10.51 9.69
C TRP A 66 12.06 9.19 10.45
N THR A 67 12.55 9.12 11.69
CA THR A 67 12.44 7.92 12.51
C THR A 67 10.98 7.51 12.67
N THR A 68 10.09 8.46 12.98
CA THR A 68 8.64 8.20 13.08
C THR A 68 8.03 7.76 11.76
N ALA A 69 8.45 8.37 10.64
CA ALA A 69 7.96 7.99 9.32
C ALA A 69 8.42 6.58 8.92
N LEU A 70 9.66 6.19 9.21
CA LEU A 70 10.21 4.88 8.87
C LEU A 70 9.56 3.71 9.62
N GLU A 71 8.88 3.95 10.74
CA GLU A 71 8.03 2.94 11.38
C GLU A 71 6.85 2.49 10.49
N ARG A 72 6.47 3.32 9.52
CA ARG A 72 5.27 3.17 8.67
C ARG A 72 5.57 3.13 7.19
N LEU A 73 6.65 3.78 6.75
CA LEU A 73 7.05 3.87 5.37
C LEU A 73 7.58 2.50 4.89
N PRO A 74 6.97 1.86 3.88
CA PRO A 74 7.43 0.59 3.38
C PRO A 74 8.73 0.81 2.63
N TRP A 75 9.67 -0.08 2.90
CA TRP A 75 10.99 -0.02 2.31
C TRP A 75 11.57 -1.41 2.14
N THR A 76 12.32 -1.60 1.05
CA THR A 76 12.89 -2.90 0.69
C THR A 76 14.27 -2.74 0.07
N VAL A 77 15.07 -3.79 0.16
CA VAL A 77 16.29 -3.95 -0.65
C VAL A 77 15.88 -4.73 -1.90
N ALA A 78 16.38 -4.32 -3.07
CA ALA A 78 16.06 -4.96 -4.33
C ALA A 78 16.40 -6.47 -4.29
N SER A 79 15.46 -7.30 -4.73
CA SER A 79 15.67 -8.75 -4.82
C SER A 79 16.55 -9.13 -6.01
N ARG A 80 16.45 -8.37 -7.11
CA ARG A 80 17.43 -8.44 -8.20
C ARG A 80 18.67 -7.64 -7.83
N ARG A 81 19.82 -8.07 -8.34
CA ARG A 81 21.07 -7.33 -8.18
C ARG A 81 21.01 -6.06 -9.02
N ILE A 82 20.74 -4.93 -8.36
CA ILE A 82 21.02 -3.60 -8.91
C ILE A 82 22.52 -3.41 -8.76
N GLU A 83 23.25 -3.12 -9.83
CA GLU A 83 24.72 -3.10 -9.77
C GLU A 83 25.27 -1.87 -9.06
N TYR A 84 24.53 -0.75 -9.10
CA TYR A 84 25.00 0.55 -8.64
C TYR A 84 23.93 1.31 -7.85
N SER A 85 24.34 1.89 -6.73
CA SER A 85 23.47 2.75 -5.92
C SER A 85 23.05 4.02 -6.68
N LEU A 86 22.00 4.70 -6.20
CA LEU A 86 21.58 5.97 -6.81
C LEU A 86 22.67 7.04 -6.68
N ALA A 87 23.45 7.03 -5.59
CA ALA A 87 24.57 7.93 -5.39
C ALA A 87 25.65 7.75 -6.49
N ALA A 88 26.00 6.50 -6.82
CA ALA A 88 26.95 6.21 -7.90
C ALA A 88 26.45 6.68 -9.28
N VAL A 89 25.14 6.57 -9.53
CA VAL A 89 24.50 7.10 -10.74
C VAL A 89 24.58 8.63 -10.77
N ILE A 90 24.26 9.30 -9.65
CA ILE A 90 24.37 10.76 -9.50
C ILE A 90 25.79 11.27 -9.78
N ASP A 91 26.79 10.53 -9.31
CA ASP A 91 28.19 10.90 -9.48
C ASP A 91 28.70 10.66 -10.92
N GLY A 92 27.80 10.29 -11.85
CA GLY A 92 28.08 10.12 -13.28
C GLY A 92 28.84 8.84 -13.62
N GLN A 93 28.92 7.89 -12.68
CA GLN A 93 29.62 6.63 -12.90
C GLN A 93 28.83 5.71 -13.82
N HIS A 94 27.49 5.77 -13.73
CA HIS A 94 26.58 4.87 -14.43
C HIS A 94 25.29 5.55 -14.86
N ASP A 95 24.62 4.96 -15.84
CA ASP A 95 23.34 5.40 -16.35
C ASP A 95 22.17 4.83 -15.52
N LEU A 96 21.18 5.68 -15.24
CA LEU A 96 20.01 5.32 -14.43
C LEU A 96 19.15 4.27 -15.13
N ALA A 97 18.96 4.41 -16.45
CA ALA A 97 18.14 3.48 -17.23
C ALA A 97 18.75 2.08 -17.24
N THR A 98 20.07 1.98 -17.23
CA THR A 98 20.76 0.68 -17.19
C THR A 98 20.64 0.00 -15.82
N SER A 99 20.78 0.77 -14.73
CA SER A 99 20.85 0.21 -13.37
C SER A 99 19.48 -0.01 -12.71
N TRP A 100 18.50 0.87 -12.98
CA TRP A 100 17.26 0.97 -12.20
C TRP A 100 15.97 0.76 -13.01
N ASN A 101 16.04 0.56 -14.33
CA ASN A 101 14.85 0.40 -15.17
C ASN A 101 13.98 -0.80 -14.74
N GLY A 102 12.68 -0.55 -14.60
CA GLY A 102 11.68 -1.51 -14.15
C GLY A 102 11.62 -1.71 -12.62
N ASP A 103 12.57 -1.17 -11.85
CA ASP A 103 12.56 -1.27 -10.40
C ASP A 103 11.90 -0.08 -9.72
N ILE A 104 12.17 1.12 -10.20
CA ILE A 104 11.65 2.34 -9.59
C ILE A 104 10.76 3.08 -10.57
N ASN A 105 9.89 3.90 -9.99
CA ASN A 105 9.05 4.83 -10.72
C ASN A 105 9.55 6.26 -10.57
N VAL A 106 10.22 6.54 -9.44
CA VAL A 106 10.71 7.88 -9.09
C VAL A 106 12.12 7.77 -8.52
N ALA A 107 13.01 8.64 -8.96
CA ALA A 107 14.32 8.88 -8.36
C ALA A 107 14.33 10.27 -7.71
N LEU A 108 14.63 10.32 -6.41
CA LEU A 108 14.68 11.55 -5.62
C LEU A 108 16.13 11.95 -5.32
N ALA A 109 16.45 13.21 -5.60
CA ALA A 109 17.72 13.83 -5.23
C ALA A 109 17.52 15.30 -4.83
N GLU A 110 18.45 15.83 -4.05
CA GLU A 110 18.52 17.27 -3.74
C GLU A 110 18.96 18.07 -4.97
N ARG A 111 18.62 19.36 -5.03
CA ARG A 111 18.86 20.27 -6.15
C ARG A 111 20.23 20.17 -6.80
N LEU A 112 21.32 20.19 -6.04
CA LEU A 112 22.69 20.16 -6.56
C LEU A 112 23.02 18.79 -7.13
N ARG A 113 22.56 17.72 -6.47
CA ARG A 113 22.77 16.33 -6.87
C ARG A 113 21.89 15.91 -8.04
N ALA A 114 20.70 16.50 -8.18
CA ALA A 114 19.76 16.19 -9.25
C ALA A 114 20.32 16.48 -10.65
N LYS A 115 21.28 17.41 -10.77
CA LYS A 115 22.02 17.64 -12.03
C LYS A 115 22.76 16.38 -12.49
N GLY A 116 23.28 15.58 -11.55
CA GLY A 116 23.94 14.29 -11.82
C GLY A 116 23.00 13.25 -12.44
N LEU A 117 21.70 13.34 -12.13
CA LEU A 117 20.65 12.53 -12.80
C LEU A 117 20.24 13.10 -14.17
N GLY A 118 20.79 14.23 -14.59
CA GLY A 118 20.38 14.92 -15.81
C GLY A 118 19.15 15.82 -15.65
N LEU A 119 18.69 16.12 -14.43
CA LEU A 119 17.57 17.03 -14.20
C LEU A 119 18.02 18.50 -14.35
N PRO A 120 17.51 19.27 -15.34
CA PRO A 120 17.93 20.65 -15.57
C PRO A 120 17.60 21.58 -14.40
N SER A 121 18.45 22.57 -14.11
CA SER A 121 18.33 23.49 -12.95
C SER A 121 16.98 24.22 -12.82
N HIS A 122 16.25 24.40 -13.91
CA HIS A 122 14.94 25.06 -13.96
C HIS A 122 13.74 24.10 -13.85
N CYS A 123 13.97 22.78 -13.87
CA CYS A 123 12.92 21.76 -13.76
C CYS A 123 12.87 21.18 -12.34
N ALA A 124 11.67 21.04 -11.78
CA ALA A 124 11.46 20.33 -10.52
C ALA A 124 11.34 18.80 -10.72
N ALA A 125 10.82 18.38 -11.88
CA ALA A 125 10.68 16.98 -12.26
C ALA A 125 10.85 16.81 -13.79
N ILE A 126 11.32 15.64 -14.22
CA ILE A 126 11.33 15.22 -15.63
C ILE A 126 11.16 13.70 -15.72
N LEU A 127 10.47 13.23 -16.75
CA LEU A 127 10.43 11.81 -17.09
C LEU A 127 11.63 11.48 -17.99
N ASP A 128 12.46 10.53 -17.58
CA ASP A 128 13.59 10.09 -18.39
C ASP A 128 13.14 9.14 -19.53
N SER A 129 14.10 8.73 -20.37
CA SER A 129 13.83 7.81 -21.48
C SER A 129 13.47 6.38 -21.06
N SER A 130 13.76 6.00 -19.81
CA SER A 130 13.43 4.68 -19.24
C SER A 130 12.04 4.64 -18.60
N GLY A 131 11.40 5.80 -18.45
CA GLY A 131 10.11 5.95 -17.80
C GLY A 131 10.21 6.16 -16.28
N ILE A 132 11.42 6.38 -15.75
CA ILE A 132 11.67 6.80 -14.37
C ILE A 132 11.52 8.31 -14.30
N GLU A 133 10.74 8.79 -13.33
CA GLU A 133 10.62 10.22 -13.09
C GLU A 133 11.73 10.69 -12.14
N LEU A 134 12.55 11.64 -12.60
CA LEU A 134 13.56 12.29 -11.78
C LEU A 134 12.92 13.49 -11.12
N VAL A 135 12.99 13.58 -9.80
CA VAL A 135 12.28 14.62 -9.04
C VAL A 135 13.20 15.20 -7.99
N ARG A 136 13.21 16.52 -7.88
CA ARG A 136 13.85 17.20 -6.76
C ARG A 136 13.08 16.97 -5.49
N MET A 137 13.77 16.69 -4.41
CA MET A 137 13.14 16.51 -3.10
C MET A 137 12.28 17.72 -2.69
N GLU A 138 12.76 18.95 -2.87
CA GLU A 138 12.00 20.17 -2.56
C GLU A 138 10.85 20.45 -3.55
N GLY A 139 10.82 19.74 -4.68
CA GLY A 139 9.84 19.86 -5.74
C GLY A 139 8.95 18.63 -5.88
N ILE A 140 8.81 17.80 -4.84
CA ILE A 140 8.10 16.51 -4.94
C ILE A 140 6.66 16.64 -5.46
N HIS A 141 5.99 17.76 -5.19
CA HIS A 141 4.64 18.05 -5.69
C HIS A 141 4.56 18.22 -7.21
N ALA A 142 5.69 18.45 -7.89
CA ALA A 142 5.77 18.52 -9.34
C ALA A 142 5.84 17.13 -10.00
N SER A 143 5.96 16.06 -9.21
CA SER A 143 5.97 14.68 -9.72
C SER A 143 4.62 14.30 -10.32
N GLN A 144 4.59 14.07 -11.62
CA GLN A 144 3.42 13.55 -12.32
C GLN A 144 3.05 12.14 -11.83
N ARG A 145 4.03 11.33 -11.41
CA ARG A 145 3.77 10.01 -10.83
C ARG A 145 2.99 10.13 -9.53
N PHE A 146 3.45 10.97 -8.59
CA PHE A 146 2.72 11.17 -7.33
C PHE A 146 1.36 11.83 -7.55
N THR A 147 1.26 12.83 -8.44
CA THR A 147 -0.03 13.44 -8.80
C THR A 147 -1.02 12.42 -9.33
N ARG A 148 -0.60 11.56 -10.27
CA ARG A 148 -1.47 10.48 -10.79
C ARG A 148 -1.89 9.50 -9.70
N LEU A 149 -1.00 9.15 -8.78
CA LEU A 149 -1.33 8.26 -7.65
C LEU A 149 -2.34 8.92 -6.70
N LEU A 150 -2.23 10.22 -6.46
CA LEU A 150 -3.19 11.00 -5.68
C LEU A 150 -4.56 11.07 -6.37
N GLU A 151 -4.59 11.27 -7.68
CA GLU A 151 -5.83 11.26 -8.46
C GLU A 151 -6.51 9.89 -8.41
N LEU A 152 -5.76 8.81 -8.68
CA LEU A 152 -6.27 7.44 -8.57
C LEU A 152 -6.77 7.11 -7.15
N ALA A 153 -6.18 7.73 -6.13
CA ALA A 153 -6.53 7.55 -4.73
C ALA A 153 -7.88 8.18 -4.37
N GLN A 154 -8.30 9.19 -5.12
CA GLN A 154 -9.52 9.96 -4.90
C GLN A 154 -10.64 9.62 -5.90
N GLN A 155 -10.31 8.93 -7.00
CA GLN A 155 -11.28 8.53 -8.00
C GLN A 155 -12.09 7.32 -7.56
N ALA A 156 -13.39 7.31 -7.88
CA ALA A 156 -14.20 6.10 -7.81
C ALA A 156 -13.67 5.02 -8.78
N ILE A 157 -13.97 3.76 -8.50
CA ILE A 157 -13.85 2.67 -9.47
C ILE A 157 -15.05 2.77 -10.40
N ARG A 158 -14.81 3.02 -11.69
CA ARG A 158 -15.87 3.31 -12.65
C ARG A 158 -16.56 2.02 -13.12
N LYS A 159 -17.83 2.14 -13.49
CA LYS A 159 -18.54 1.07 -14.20
C LYS A 159 -17.77 0.69 -15.47
N GLY A 160 -17.60 -0.61 -15.71
CA GLY A 160 -16.91 -1.16 -16.87
C GLY A 160 -15.40 -1.24 -16.74
N GLU A 161 -14.80 -0.74 -15.65
CA GLU A 161 -13.38 -0.99 -15.39
C GLU A 161 -13.12 -2.49 -15.19
N ASP A 162 -11.94 -2.94 -15.60
CA ASP A 162 -11.52 -4.32 -15.43
C ASP A 162 -10.93 -4.54 -14.02
N ARG A 163 -11.36 -5.60 -13.33
CA ARG A 163 -10.93 -5.88 -11.95
C ARG A 163 -9.43 -6.09 -11.81
N GLU A 164 -8.76 -6.63 -12.83
CA GLU A 164 -7.31 -6.84 -12.83
C GLU A 164 -6.56 -5.52 -13.02
N ALA A 165 -7.11 -4.61 -13.84
CA ALA A 165 -6.56 -3.26 -13.94
C ALA A 165 -6.69 -2.51 -12.61
N VAL A 166 -7.85 -2.56 -11.96
CA VAL A 166 -8.07 -1.98 -10.64
C VAL A 166 -7.10 -2.58 -9.61
N TRP A 167 -6.93 -3.90 -9.59
CA TRP A 167 -5.95 -4.55 -8.74
C TRP A 167 -4.55 -4.01 -8.99
N ARG A 168 -4.05 -4.12 -10.22
CA ARG A 168 -2.69 -3.77 -10.62
C ARG A 168 -2.33 -2.32 -10.31
N GLU A 169 -3.28 -1.40 -10.48
CA GLU A 169 -3.02 0.03 -10.29
C GLU A 169 -3.25 0.46 -8.84
N ARG A 170 -4.29 -0.06 -8.18
CA ARG A 170 -4.77 0.45 -6.90
C ARG A 170 -4.31 -0.37 -5.71
N LEU A 171 -4.63 -1.66 -5.67
CA LEU A 171 -4.46 -2.50 -4.49
C LEU A 171 -3.14 -3.27 -4.49
N GLY A 172 -2.78 -3.89 -5.62
CA GLY A 172 -1.63 -4.75 -5.81
C GLY A 172 -0.31 -4.13 -5.34
N PRO A 173 0.06 -2.90 -5.73
CA PRO A 173 1.30 -2.27 -5.27
C PRO A 173 1.38 -2.12 -3.75
N VAL A 174 0.24 -1.89 -3.08
CA VAL A 174 0.18 -1.79 -1.62
C VAL A 174 0.24 -3.18 -0.99
N ALA A 175 -0.49 -4.15 -1.55
CA ALA A 175 -0.52 -5.52 -1.09
C ALA A 175 0.89 -6.14 -1.10
N GLN A 176 1.67 -5.90 -2.16
CA GLN A 176 3.05 -6.37 -2.29
C GLN A 176 4.01 -5.85 -1.21
N GLN A 177 3.70 -4.68 -0.65
CA GLN A 177 4.50 -4.07 0.43
C GLN A 177 3.97 -4.41 1.82
N SER A 178 2.88 -5.18 1.90
CA SER A 178 2.16 -5.40 3.15
C SER A 178 2.26 -6.84 3.61
N ARG A 179 2.47 -7.03 4.91
CA ARG A 179 2.53 -8.37 5.53
C ARG A 179 1.15 -8.90 5.86
N SER A 180 0.21 -7.98 6.13
CA SER A 180 -1.14 -8.30 6.54
C SER A 180 -2.20 -7.49 5.81
N ALA A 181 -3.38 -8.08 5.65
CA ALA A 181 -4.58 -7.39 5.21
C ALA A 181 -5.75 -7.65 6.17
N THR A 182 -6.54 -6.63 6.44
CA THR A 182 -7.80 -6.72 7.19
C THR A 182 -8.95 -6.34 6.28
N ILE A 183 -9.93 -7.22 6.13
CA ILE A 183 -11.10 -7.02 5.30
C ILE A 183 -12.30 -6.84 6.22
N VAL A 184 -13.04 -5.74 6.07
CA VAL A 184 -14.29 -5.48 6.80
C VAL A 184 -15.41 -5.40 5.79
N ASP A 185 -16.22 -6.47 5.69
CA ASP A 185 -17.37 -6.51 4.80
C ASP A 185 -18.49 -7.37 5.40
N ARG A 186 -19.59 -6.72 5.74
CA ARG A 186 -20.79 -7.33 6.32
C ARG A 186 -21.35 -8.47 5.47
N TYR A 187 -21.28 -8.38 4.14
CA TYR A 187 -22.02 -9.28 3.25
C TYR A 187 -21.13 -10.32 2.55
N VAL A 188 -19.82 -10.29 2.78
CA VAL A 188 -18.86 -11.04 1.96
C VAL A 188 -19.07 -12.57 2.00
N MET A 189 -19.39 -13.14 3.16
CA MET A 189 -19.61 -14.59 3.28
C MET A 189 -20.91 -15.03 2.62
N HIS A 190 -21.98 -14.25 2.79
CA HIS A 190 -23.25 -14.49 2.11
C HIS A 190 -23.09 -14.47 0.58
N ARG A 191 -22.35 -13.48 0.06
CA ARG A 191 -22.07 -13.37 -1.38
C ARG A 191 -21.18 -14.50 -1.89
N HIS A 192 -20.12 -14.84 -1.15
CA HIS A 192 -19.26 -15.97 -1.48
C HIS A 192 -20.04 -17.28 -1.58
N ARG A 193 -20.91 -17.56 -0.61
CA ARG A 193 -21.75 -18.76 -0.61
C ARG A 193 -22.70 -18.81 -1.80
N ALA A 194 -23.40 -17.70 -2.08
CA ALA A 194 -24.35 -17.63 -3.19
C ALA A 194 -23.68 -17.95 -4.54
N ARG A 195 -22.49 -17.39 -4.80
CA ARG A 195 -21.73 -17.66 -6.03
C ARG A 195 -21.14 -19.06 -6.08
N SER A 196 -20.59 -19.54 -4.96
CA SER A 196 -20.03 -20.91 -4.88
C SER A 196 -21.09 -21.97 -5.16
N GLN A 197 -22.35 -21.75 -4.74
CA GLN A 197 -23.46 -22.65 -5.06
C GLN A 197 -23.85 -22.63 -6.55
N GLY A 198 -23.59 -21.53 -7.24
CA GLY A 198 -23.75 -21.40 -8.69
C GLY A 198 -22.55 -21.87 -9.50
N GLY A 199 -21.46 -22.30 -8.85
CA GLY A 199 -20.20 -22.66 -9.53
C GLY A 199 -19.40 -21.47 -10.05
N GLU A 200 -19.70 -20.26 -9.58
CA GLU A 200 -19.02 -19.02 -9.97
C GLU A 200 -17.95 -18.62 -8.95
N GLU A 201 -16.86 -18.00 -9.43
CA GLU A 201 -15.88 -17.37 -8.55
C GLU A 201 -16.49 -16.16 -7.83
N SER A 202 -16.27 -16.06 -6.52
CA SER A 202 -16.67 -14.88 -5.75
C SER A 202 -15.54 -13.85 -5.67
N GLY A 203 -15.90 -12.57 -5.47
CA GLY A 203 -14.92 -11.51 -5.27
C GLY A 203 -13.99 -11.78 -4.08
N LEU A 204 -14.48 -12.46 -3.02
CA LEU A 204 -13.63 -12.88 -1.90
C LEU A 204 -12.60 -13.93 -2.34
N ALA A 205 -13.02 -14.92 -3.12
CA ALA A 205 -12.12 -15.98 -3.58
C ALA A 205 -11.01 -15.40 -4.46
N TRP A 206 -11.40 -14.57 -5.43
CA TRP A 206 -10.48 -13.85 -6.29
C TRP A 206 -9.50 -12.98 -5.48
N LEU A 207 -10.02 -12.16 -4.55
CA LEU A 207 -9.19 -11.25 -3.76
C LEU A 207 -8.19 -12.02 -2.87
N LEU A 208 -8.62 -13.12 -2.24
CA LEU A 208 -7.72 -13.95 -1.43
C LEU A 208 -6.60 -14.56 -2.26
N SER A 209 -6.86 -14.99 -3.51
CA SER A 209 -5.82 -15.47 -4.43
C SER A 209 -4.80 -14.36 -4.71
N ARG A 210 -5.28 -13.17 -5.10
CA ARG A 210 -4.42 -12.01 -5.40
C ARG A 210 -3.58 -11.56 -4.20
N LEU A 211 -4.14 -11.63 -2.99
CA LEU A 211 -3.40 -11.35 -1.75
C LEU A 211 -2.29 -12.38 -1.52
N GLY A 212 -2.56 -13.67 -1.73
CA GLY A 212 -1.56 -14.74 -1.64
C GLY A 212 -0.42 -14.55 -2.64
N GLU A 213 -0.75 -14.28 -3.91
CA GLU A 213 0.22 -14.01 -4.98
C GLU A 213 1.10 -12.78 -4.69
N SER A 214 0.58 -11.80 -3.96
CA SER A 214 1.31 -10.59 -3.58
C SER A 214 2.20 -10.78 -2.36
N GLY A 215 2.21 -11.97 -1.74
CA GLY A 215 3.04 -12.27 -0.57
C GLY A 215 2.45 -11.83 0.76
N VAL A 216 1.18 -11.37 0.79
CA VAL A 216 0.48 -11.11 2.05
C VAL A 216 0.41 -12.43 2.82
N ARG A 217 0.76 -12.43 4.10
CA ARG A 217 0.84 -13.66 4.91
C ARG A 217 -0.37 -13.86 5.80
N HIS A 218 -0.97 -12.76 6.26
CA HIS A 218 -2.04 -12.81 7.23
C HIS A 218 -3.24 -12.01 6.73
N VAL A 219 -4.38 -12.66 6.57
CA VAL A 219 -5.66 -11.97 6.30
C VAL A 219 -6.57 -12.09 7.51
N HIS A 220 -7.16 -10.98 7.94
CA HIS A 220 -8.19 -10.96 8.97
C HIS A 220 -9.50 -10.44 8.38
N LEU A 221 -10.50 -11.30 8.30
CA LEU A 221 -11.82 -10.97 7.77
C LEU A 221 -12.84 -10.74 8.88
N PHE A 222 -13.47 -9.57 8.90
CA PHE A 222 -14.68 -9.29 9.67
C PHE A 222 -15.90 -9.41 8.75
N CYS A 223 -16.83 -10.27 9.12
CA CYS A 223 -18.04 -10.52 8.34
C CYS A 223 -19.24 -10.83 9.22
N ARG A 224 -20.45 -10.69 8.69
CA ARG A 224 -21.66 -10.98 9.46
C ARG A 224 -21.83 -12.48 9.63
N SER A 225 -22.17 -12.91 10.86
CA SER A 225 -22.93 -14.14 11.05
C SER A 225 -23.88 -14.00 12.23
N ASN A 226 -25.04 -14.65 12.10
CA ASN A 226 -26.05 -14.70 13.14
C ASN A 226 -26.01 -16.02 13.93
N ARG A 227 -25.26 -17.03 13.46
CA ARG A 227 -25.24 -18.38 14.05
C ARG A 227 -23.89 -19.08 13.87
N LYS A 228 -23.35 -19.63 14.96
CA LYS A 228 -22.07 -20.35 14.98
C LYS A 228 -22.00 -21.51 13.96
N ALA A 229 -23.04 -22.31 13.84
CA ALA A 229 -23.05 -23.45 12.91
C ALA A 229 -22.99 -23.02 11.43
N GLU A 230 -23.59 -21.88 11.09
CA GLU A 230 -23.52 -21.31 9.74
C GLU A 230 -22.12 -20.76 9.45
N ALA A 231 -21.55 -20.03 10.41
CA ALA A 231 -20.17 -19.54 10.37
C ALA A 231 -19.15 -20.66 10.08
N PHE A 232 -19.25 -21.81 10.77
CA PHE A 232 -18.37 -22.95 10.50
C PHE A 232 -18.55 -23.50 9.09
N ARG A 233 -19.78 -23.71 8.64
CA ARG A 233 -20.06 -24.23 7.30
C ARG A 233 -19.52 -23.31 6.21
N GLU A 234 -19.68 -22.00 6.38
CA GLU A 234 -19.17 -20.99 5.47
C GLU A 234 -17.64 -21.01 5.40
N LEU A 235 -16.96 -21.20 6.53
CA LEU A 235 -15.49 -21.37 6.56
C LEU A 235 -15.00 -22.65 5.90
N PHE A 236 -15.73 -23.76 6.05
CA PHE A 236 -15.40 -24.98 5.32
C PHE A 236 -15.48 -24.77 3.81
N GLY A 237 -16.43 -23.96 3.34
CA GLY A 237 -16.52 -23.55 1.93
C GLY A 237 -15.29 -22.79 1.43
N LEU A 238 -14.64 -22.02 2.30
CA LEU A 238 -13.41 -21.30 1.94
C LEU A 238 -12.18 -22.21 1.80
N ARG A 239 -12.19 -23.44 2.31
CA ARG A 239 -11.00 -24.32 2.25
C ARG A 239 -10.50 -24.56 0.82
N GLY A 240 -11.42 -24.68 -0.14
CA GLY A 240 -11.05 -24.86 -1.56
C GLY A 240 -10.36 -23.63 -2.14
N VAL A 241 -10.81 -22.44 -1.74
CA VAL A 241 -10.12 -21.19 -2.07
C VAL A 241 -8.74 -21.19 -1.42
N LEU A 242 -8.67 -21.59 -0.14
CA LEU A 242 -7.48 -21.39 0.68
C LEU A 242 -6.22 -22.16 0.24
N ALA A 243 -6.38 -23.19 -0.60
CA ALA A 243 -5.28 -23.93 -1.20
C ALA A 243 -4.29 -23.06 -2.01
N HIS A 244 -4.70 -21.85 -2.43
CA HIS A 244 -3.90 -20.95 -3.26
C HIS A 244 -3.73 -19.55 -2.65
N THR A 245 -3.84 -19.41 -1.33
CA THR A 245 -4.12 -18.12 -0.66
C THR A 245 -3.08 -17.78 0.43
N PRO A 246 -3.20 -16.65 1.16
CA PRO A 246 -2.17 -16.21 2.07
C PRO A 246 -2.00 -17.19 3.23
N ALA A 247 -0.81 -17.16 3.84
CA ALA A 247 -0.35 -18.18 4.80
C ALA A 247 -1.28 -18.41 6.01
N SER A 248 -2.15 -17.46 6.35
CA SER A 248 -3.23 -17.66 7.31
C SER A 248 -4.43 -16.76 7.05
N LEU A 249 -5.63 -17.30 7.21
CA LEU A 249 -6.89 -16.55 7.28
C LEU A 249 -7.45 -16.61 8.71
N SER A 250 -7.66 -15.47 9.34
CA SER A 250 -8.47 -15.31 10.55
C SER A 250 -9.84 -14.76 10.18
N VAL A 251 -10.93 -15.35 10.65
CA VAL A 251 -12.28 -14.80 10.44
C VAL A 251 -12.91 -14.45 11.78
N THR A 252 -13.42 -13.24 11.92
CA THR A 252 -14.25 -12.78 13.04
C THR A 252 -15.67 -12.59 12.53
N PHE A 253 -16.58 -13.40 13.06
CA PHE A 253 -18.00 -13.22 12.82
C PHE A 253 -18.56 -12.16 13.76
N VAL A 254 -19.33 -11.23 13.22
CA VAL A 254 -19.90 -10.13 14.00
C VAL A 254 -21.42 -10.14 13.84
N PRO A 255 -22.19 -10.00 14.93
CA PRO A 255 -23.64 -9.91 14.85
C PRO A 255 -24.10 -8.73 14.00
N ASP A 256 -25.19 -8.89 13.26
CA ASP A 256 -25.69 -7.87 12.34
C ASP A 256 -25.93 -6.50 13.01
N ARG A 257 -26.47 -6.50 14.24
CA ARG A 257 -26.71 -5.30 15.04
C ARG A 257 -25.44 -4.48 15.31
N VAL A 258 -24.30 -5.15 15.46
CA VAL A 258 -23.00 -4.49 15.74
C VAL A 258 -22.45 -3.88 14.46
N PHE A 259 -22.59 -4.55 13.31
CA PHE A 259 -22.25 -3.94 12.02
C PHE A 259 -23.07 -2.70 11.74
N GLN A 260 -24.37 -2.71 12.05
CA GLN A 260 -25.25 -1.56 11.84
C GLN A 260 -24.87 -0.35 12.71
N SER A 261 -24.39 -0.55 13.94
CA SER A 261 -24.01 0.53 14.84
C SER A 261 -22.56 1.01 14.66
N ALA A 262 -21.63 0.10 14.33
CA ALA A 262 -20.19 0.39 14.34
C ALA A 262 -19.56 0.62 12.95
N SER A 263 -20.14 0.06 11.87
CA SER A 263 -19.47 0.08 10.56
C SER A 263 -20.44 -0.07 9.38
N HIS A 264 -21.00 1.05 8.91
CA HIS A 264 -21.61 1.10 7.57
C HIS A 264 -20.56 1.03 6.46
N SER A 265 -19.36 1.56 6.73
CA SER A 265 -18.25 1.57 5.79
C SER A 265 -17.63 0.18 5.69
N ARG A 266 -17.40 -0.25 4.45
CA ARG A 266 -16.66 -1.47 4.13
C ARG A 266 -15.27 -1.06 3.70
N HIS A 267 -14.24 -1.78 4.13
CA HIS A 267 -12.87 -1.43 3.78
C HIS A 267 -11.94 -2.64 3.71
N ILE A 268 -10.84 -2.45 2.99
CA ILE A 268 -9.64 -3.30 3.09
C ILE A 268 -8.53 -2.44 3.67
N ARG A 269 -7.87 -2.92 4.71
CA ARG A 269 -6.67 -2.30 5.27
C ARG A 269 -5.47 -3.18 4.99
N PHE A 270 -4.40 -2.60 4.46
CA PHE A 270 -3.11 -3.23 4.28
C PHE A 270 -2.13 -2.56 5.23
N ASP A 271 -1.76 -3.21 6.33
CA ASP A 271 -0.93 -2.62 7.38
C ASP A 271 -1.37 -1.18 7.81
N TYR A 272 -0.81 -0.14 7.18
CA TYR A 272 -1.11 1.29 7.41
C TYR A 272 -2.00 1.97 6.36
N TRP A 273 -2.28 1.34 5.22
CA TRP A 273 -3.13 1.88 4.16
C TRP A 273 -4.55 1.34 4.25
N VAL A 274 -5.55 2.20 4.07
CA VAL A 274 -6.97 1.80 4.11
C VAL A 274 -7.62 2.16 2.79
N PHE A 275 -8.41 1.24 2.24
CA PHE A 275 -9.22 1.42 1.05
C PHE A 275 -10.68 1.23 1.42
N SER A 276 -11.46 2.30 1.35
CA SER A 276 -12.92 2.22 1.49
C SER A 276 -13.50 1.64 0.21
N LEU A 277 -14.44 0.70 0.34
CA LEU A 277 -15.10 0.04 -0.79
C LEU A 277 -16.61 0.09 -0.58
N ASP A 278 -17.27 1.11 -1.13
CA ASP A 278 -18.68 1.33 -0.88
C ASP A 278 -19.59 0.18 -1.30
N LYS A 279 -19.18 -0.66 -2.26
CA LYS A 279 -19.92 -1.88 -2.65
C LYS A 279 -19.35 -3.17 -2.03
N GLY A 280 -18.28 -3.07 -1.25
CA GLY A 280 -17.60 -4.19 -0.62
C GLY A 280 -16.76 -5.00 -1.62
N ILE A 281 -16.36 -6.19 -1.18
CA ILE A 281 -15.50 -7.11 -1.94
C ILE A 281 -16.22 -7.72 -3.13
N ASP A 282 -17.55 -7.75 -3.11
CA ASP A 282 -18.38 -8.23 -4.22
C ASP A 282 -18.17 -7.42 -5.51
N LEU A 283 -17.58 -6.22 -5.40
CA LEU A 283 -17.11 -5.43 -6.53
C LEU A 283 -16.17 -6.22 -7.46
N PHE A 284 -15.37 -7.12 -6.92
CA PHE A 284 -14.39 -7.91 -7.68
C PHE A 284 -14.92 -9.26 -8.17
N ALA A 285 -16.22 -9.52 -7.99
CA ALA A 285 -16.79 -10.81 -8.34
C ALA A 285 -16.88 -10.98 -9.86
N ASP A 286 -17.15 -9.91 -10.61
CA ASP A 286 -17.18 -9.91 -12.06
C ASP A 286 -15.89 -9.34 -12.66
N GLN A 287 -15.53 -9.78 -13.86
CA GLN A 287 -14.36 -9.25 -14.56
C GLN A 287 -14.47 -7.75 -14.80
N LEU A 288 -15.65 -7.29 -15.20
CA LEU A 288 -15.96 -5.89 -15.43
C LEU A 288 -16.87 -5.35 -14.31
N MET A 289 -16.55 -4.17 -13.82
CA MET A 289 -17.31 -3.51 -12.76
C MET A 289 -18.74 -3.23 -13.21
N GLY A 290 -19.73 -3.93 -12.65
CA GLY A 290 -21.14 -3.75 -13.01
C GLY A 290 -21.71 -2.38 -12.62
N GLN A 291 -21.10 -1.72 -11.63
CA GLN A 291 -21.52 -0.42 -11.10
C GLN A 291 -20.30 0.42 -10.73
N GLU A 292 -20.47 1.74 -10.72
CA GLU A 292 -19.50 2.61 -10.08
C GLU A 292 -19.51 2.35 -8.57
N SER A 293 -18.31 2.31 -7.98
CA SER A 293 -18.12 2.21 -6.54
C SER A 293 -17.19 3.33 -6.10
N PRO A 294 -17.66 4.25 -5.24
CA PRO A 294 -16.76 5.13 -4.53
C PRO A 294 -15.69 4.30 -3.84
N SER A 295 -14.44 4.71 -4.05
CA SER A 295 -13.26 4.10 -3.46
C SER A 295 -12.29 5.20 -3.14
N GLN A 296 -11.84 5.25 -1.89
CA GLN A 296 -10.92 6.28 -1.44
C GLN A 296 -9.96 5.72 -0.41
N PHE A 297 -8.78 6.32 -0.33
CA PHE A 297 -7.92 6.11 0.82
C PHE A 297 -8.62 6.60 2.09
N GLY A 298 -8.69 5.71 3.08
CA GLY A 298 -9.35 5.97 4.35
C GLY A 298 -8.35 6.39 5.44
N ASP A 299 -8.91 6.92 6.52
CA ASP A 299 -8.17 7.17 7.76
C ASP A 299 -7.86 5.85 8.49
N ILE A 300 -6.56 5.61 8.71
CA ILE A 300 -6.03 4.44 9.40
C ILE A 300 -6.50 4.32 10.85
N GLN A 301 -6.57 5.42 11.59
CA GLN A 301 -7.03 5.43 12.98
C GLN A 301 -8.51 5.14 13.05
N ALA A 302 -9.30 5.74 12.15
CA ALA A 302 -10.73 5.47 12.06
C ALA A 302 -10.99 3.99 11.72
N ALA A 303 -10.23 3.42 10.77
CA ALA A 303 -10.35 1.99 10.41
C ALA A 303 -9.99 1.08 11.58
N ARG A 304 -8.86 1.31 12.26
CA ARG A 304 -8.45 0.52 13.43
C ARG A 304 -9.44 0.65 14.59
N SER A 305 -10.03 1.83 14.80
CA SER A 305 -11.07 2.00 15.82
C SER A 305 -12.27 1.13 15.53
N ARG A 306 -12.78 1.16 14.29
CA ARG A 306 -13.90 0.31 13.87
C ARG A 306 -13.57 -1.18 14.02
N GLU A 307 -12.38 -1.60 13.60
CA GLU A 307 -11.94 -2.99 13.75
C GLU A 307 -11.89 -3.43 15.22
N ARG A 308 -11.37 -2.58 16.12
CA ARG A 308 -11.39 -2.85 17.57
C ARG A 308 -12.81 -2.93 18.11
N ASP A 309 -13.69 -2.02 17.71
CA ASP A 309 -15.08 -2.01 18.16
C ASP A 309 -15.81 -3.28 17.72
N LEU A 310 -15.59 -3.72 16.47
CA LEU A 310 -16.11 -4.98 15.93
C LEU A 310 -15.57 -6.18 16.71
N GLU A 311 -14.28 -6.18 17.05
CA GLU A 311 -13.64 -7.27 17.81
C GLU A 311 -14.13 -7.32 19.26
N HIS A 312 -14.26 -6.17 19.94
CA HIS A 312 -14.72 -6.08 21.33
C HIS A 312 -16.19 -6.46 21.49
N GLN A 313 -17.03 -6.10 20.52
CA GLN A 313 -18.46 -6.38 20.54
C GLN A 313 -18.81 -7.73 19.91
N ALA A 314 -17.85 -8.42 19.29
CA ALA A 314 -18.04 -9.78 18.85
C ALA A 314 -18.19 -10.68 20.09
N PRO A 315 -19.28 -11.49 20.18
CA PRO A 315 -19.42 -12.49 21.22
C PRO A 315 -18.14 -13.33 21.36
N PRO A 316 -17.70 -13.71 22.59
CA PRO A 316 -16.50 -14.52 22.79
C PRO A 316 -16.55 -15.90 22.11
N GLU A 317 -17.77 -16.35 21.78
CA GLU A 317 -18.07 -17.55 21.01
C GLU A 317 -18.00 -17.38 19.47
N ASN A 318 -17.84 -16.15 18.98
CA ASN A 318 -17.54 -15.84 17.58
C ASN A 318 -16.05 -16.03 17.34
N VAL A 319 -15.77 -17.26 16.97
CA VAL A 319 -14.44 -17.85 16.90
C VAL A 319 -13.57 -17.10 15.91
N ARG A 320 -12.44 -16.56 16.37
CA ARG A 320 -11.29 -16.27 15.49
C ARG A 320 -10.77 -17.60 14.96
N LEU A 321 -11.33 -18.04 13.84
CA LEU A 321 -10.92 -19.28 13.21
C LEU A 321 -9.70 -19.01 12.36
N ARG A 322 -8.57 -19.59 12.75
CA ARG A 322 -7.37 -19.63 11.92
C ARG A 322 -7.46 -20.81 10.98
N VAL A 323 -7.44 -20.53 9.70
CA VAL A 323 -7.31 -21.54 8.66
C VAL A 323 -5.91 -21.44 8.07
N TRP A 324 -5.24 -22.59 8.02
CA TRP A 324 -3.93 -22.74 7.40
C TRP A 324 -4.12 -23.35 6.01
N PRO A 325 -3.32 -22.95 5.00
CA PRO A 325 -3.20 -23.69 3.75
C PRO A 325 -2.82 -25.14 4.08
N ALA A 326 -3.48 -26.09 3.41
CA ALA A 326 -3.20 -27.51 3.58
C ALA A 326 -1.82 -27.88 3.03
#